data_AF-A0A5A8AEQ9-F1
#
_entry.id   AF-A0A5A8AEQ9-F1
#
_cell.length_a   1.000
_cell.length_b   1.000
_cell.length_c   1.000
_cell.angle_alpha   90.00
_cell.angle_beta   90.00
_cell.angle_gamma   90.00
#
_symmetry.space_group_name_H-M   'P 1'
#
loop_
_entity.id
_entity.type
_entity.pdbx_description
1 polymer ?
#
loop_
_entity_poly.entity_id
_entity_poly.type
_entity_poly.pdbx_seq_one_letter_code
_entity_poly.pdbx_strand_id
1 'polypeptide(L)'
;MYNILIRPLAIQDANISYEWRNDSEIWKHTGSRPDIEITKEIESSWLEKVLKDESSKRFAILCDAEYIGNVQLTNIREGTAEFHIFIGNKNFWGKGISQLATYQILYYAKEILKLNEVHLSVKPENVAAIKSYQNNNFTISSKTDDSVTMFLNLKDLAPPKLSIFVMVYNHAAYLKECLDSILMQKTDFDYDIVIGEDCSTDNSREILNNYQQLYPGKFKLLLHSENIGAAKNQIEIYKNCSGKYIAICEGDDYWTDPLKLKKQVDFLEKNKDYVLCFHKVKILTTKGELLDDFITEVPKDYEFRNTLAESPNYIHTPSVVFRNILDKELDSVEFFNAPIGDYFLYMFLTLYGKIGYIEEHMAVYRYGVGVFSSSDYFKQLKASVLLFTNLYSYEKDPVIKKIFYNHLQYAISEIEKQYCNNKRLLSTRRHKVLEKVYNKFRRK
;
A
#
# COMPACT_ATOMS: atom_id res chain seq x y z
N MET A 1 -5.98 13.52 13.84
CA MET A 1 -5.58 12.94 12.54
C MET A 1 -6.85 12.51 11.84
N TYR A 2 -6.86 12.64 10.52
CA TYR A 2 -8.06 12.42 9.70
C TYR A 2 -7.77 11.40 8.61
N ASN A 3 -8.79 10.70 8.17
CA ASN A 3 -8.77 9.97 6.92
C ASN A 3 -9.19 10.93 5.79
N ILE A 4 -8.26 11.24 4.89
CA ILE A 4 -8.51 12.14 3.76
C ILE A 4 -8.54 11.33 2.46
N LEU A 5 -9.67 11.39 1.76
CA LEU A 5 -9.88 10.75 0.46
C LEU A 5 -10.47 11.77 -0.51
N ILE A 6 -10.28 11.54 -1.80
CA ILE A 6 -11.07 12.19 -2.84
C ILE A 6 -11.95 11.15 -3.53
N ARG A 7 -13.15 11.53 -3.95
CA ARG A 7 -14.05 10.69 -4.77
C ARG A 7 -14.66 11.49 -5.91
N PRO A 8 -15.16 10.86 -6.99
CA PRO A 8 -15.94 11.56 -8.00
C PRO A 8 -17.02 12.44 -7.38
N LEU A 9 -17.07 13.69 -7.84
CA LEU A 9 -18.12 14.63 -7.43
C LEU A 9 -19.47 14.12 -7.95
N ALA A 10 -20.52 14.24 -7.13
CA ALA A 10 -21.85 13.71 -7.42
C ALA A 10 -22.90 14.81 -7.33
N ILE A 11 -24.03 14.65 -8.04
CA ILE A 11 -25.11 15.66 -8.04
C ILE A 11 -25.64 15.91 -6.62
N GLN A 12 -25.65 14.88 -5.77
CA GLN A 12 -26.11 14.97 -4.38
C GLN A 12 -25.21 15.90 -3.52
N ASP A 13 -23.99 16.19 -3.95
CA ASP A 13 -23.09 17.12 -3.25
C ASP A 13 -23.63 18.57 -3.29
N ALA A 14 -24.54 18.88 -4.23
CA ALA A 14 -25.28 20.14 -4.24
C ALA A 14 -26.14 20.36 -2.99
N ASN A 15 -26.45 19.32 -2.22
CA ASN A 15 -27.15 19.45 -0.93
C ASN A 15 -26.34 20.22 0.12
N ILE A 16 -25.03 20.35 -0.08
CA ILE A 16 -24.11 21.00 0.85
C ILE A 16 -23.37 22.14 0.15
N SER A 17 -22.90 21.94 -1.08
CA SER A 17 -22.07 22.94 -1.75
C SER A 17 -22.79 24.24 -2.09
N TYR A 18 -24.12 24.22 -2.25
CA TYR A 18 -24.89 25.44 -2.48
C TYR A 18 -24.80 26.44 -1.31
N GLU A 19 -24.72 25.94 -0.06
CA GLU A 19 -24.59 26.79 1.14
C GLU A 19 -23.23 27.48 1.13
N TRP A 20 -22.18 26.71 0.82
CA TRP A 20 -20.84 27.26 0.68
C TRP A 20 -20.85 28.37 -0.35
N ARG A 21 -21.50 28.14 -1.51
CA ARG A 21 -21.66 29.12 -2.60
C ARG A 21 -22.25 30.47 -2.20
N ASN A 22 -23.01 30.53 -1.12
CA ASN A 22 -23.55 31.79 -0.60
C ASN A 22 -22.71 32.43 0.53
N ASP A 23 -21.62 31.77 0.96
CA ASP A 23 -20.81 32.22 2.09
C ASP A 23 -19.63 33.12 1.67
N SER A 24 -19.79 34.43 1.86
CA SER A 24 -18.78 35.45 1.50
C SER A 24 -17.35 35.18 1.99
N GLU A 25 -17.16 34.48 3.12
CA GLU A 25 -15.82 34.19 3.63
C GLU A 25 -15.11 33.11 2.81
N ILE A 26 -15.85 32.18 2.21
CA ILE A 26 -15.31 31.13 1.34
C ILE A 26 -14.80 31.76 0.03
N TRP A 27 -15.49 32.79 -0.49
CA TRP A 27 -15.11 33.50 -1.73
C TRP A 27 -13.99 34.51 -1.56
N LYS A 28 -13.63 34.88 -0.33
CA LYS A 28 -12.65 35.94 -0.05
C LYS A 28 -11.36 35.75 -0.87
N HIS A 29 -10.94 34.51 -1.03
CA HIS A 29 -9.72 34.15 -1.78
C HIS A 29 -9.96 33.26 -3.00
N THR A 30 -11.21 33.01 -3.40
CA THR A 30 -11.56 32.28 -4.63
C THR A 30 -12.12 33.26 -5.67
N GLY A 31 -11.93 32.95 -6.95
CA GLY A 31 -11.98 33.95 -8.03
C GLY A 31 -13.36 34.51 -8.40
N SER A 32 -14.46 33.92 -7.93
CA SER A 32 -15.80 34.29 -8.43
C SER A 32 -16.86 34.24 -7.35
N ARG A 33 -17.37 35.42 -6.98
CA ARG A 33 -18.57 35.60 -6.15
C ARG A 33 -19.81 35.42 -7.03
N PRO A 34 -20.85 34.69 -6.60
CA PRO A 34 -22.13 34.68 -7.31
C PRO A 34 -22.82 36.04 -7.29
N ASP A 35 -23.36 36.46 -8.44
CA ASP A 35 -24.18 37.68 -8.56
C ASP A 35 -25.62 37.50 -8.03
N ILE A 36 -26.03 36.23 -7.84
CA ILE A 36 -27.33 35.82 -7.33
C ILE A 36 -27.16 34.82 -6.19
N GLU A 37 -28.19 34.72 -5.35
CA GLU A 37 -28.26 33.64 -4.37
C GLU A 37 -28.31 32.28 -5.09
N ILE A 38 -27.43 31.38 -4.70
CA ILE A 38 -27.34 30.04 -5.27
C ILE A 38 -28.27 29.11 -4.51
N THR A 39 -29.38 28.71 -5.14
CA THR A 39 -30.23 27.66 -4.59
C THR A 39 -29.64 26.29 -4.87
N LYS A 40 -30.14 25.28 -4.16
CA LYS A 40 -29.79 23.87 -4.39
C LYS A 40 -30.06 23.43 -5.83
N GLU A 41 -31.13 23.90 -6.45
CA GLU A 41 -31.50 23.59 -7.84
C GLU A 41 -30.47 24.18 -8.81
N ILE A 42 -30.08 25.44 -8.61
CA ILE A 42 -29.06 26.12 -9.41
C ILE A 42 -27.73 25.35 -9.32
N GLU A 43 -27.33 24.95 -8.11
CA GLU A 43 -26.11 24.19 -7.91
C GLU A 43 -26.19 22.79 -8.54
N SER A 44 -27.33 22.11 -8.41
CA SER A 44 -27.55 20.79 -9.03
C SER A 44 -27.46 20.86 -10.56
N SER A 45 -28.11 21.85 -11.18
CA SER A 45 -28.03 22.07 -12.63
C SER A 45 -26.61 22.43 -13.09
N TRP A 46 -25.87 23.19 -12.29
CA TRP A 46 -24.46 23.46 -12.56
C TRP A 46 -23.62 22.18 -12.49
N LEU A 47 -23.80 21.34 -11.46
CA LEU A 47 -23.13 20.05 -11.32
C LEU A 47 -23.40 19.13 -12.52
N GLU A 48 -24.66 18.99 -12.94
CA GLU A 48 -25.03 18.20 -14.11
C GLU A 48 -24.29 18.62 -15.39
N LYS A 49 -24.06 19.94 -15.55
CA LYS A 49 -23.32 20.48 -16.69
C LYS A 49 -21.83 20.16 -16.57
N VAL A 50 -21.21 20.41 -15.42
CA VAL A 50 -19.76 20.25 -15.26
C VAL A 50 -19.32 18.79 -15.16
N LEU A 51 -20.18 17.89 -14.69
CA LEU A 51 -19.89 16.45 -14.65
C LEU A 51 -19.88 15.79 -16.04
N LYS A 52 -20.49 16.44 -17.05
CA LYS A 52 -20.45 16.01 -18.45
C LYS A 52 -19.23 16.57 -19.22
N ASP A 53 -18.48 17.48 -18.61
CA ASP A 53 -17.31 18.10 -19.24
C ASP A 53 -16.09 17.19 -19.14
N GLU A 54 -15.77 16.51 -20.25
CA GLU A 54 -14.62 15.61 -20.35
C GLU A 54 -13.27 16.32 -20.23
N SER A 55 -13.22 17.64 -20.49
CA SER A 55 -12.02 18.47 -20.31
C SER A 55 -11.76 18.83 -18.84
N SER A 56 -12.59 18.32 -17.92
CA SER A 56 -12.41 18.47 -16.49
C SER A 56 -12.55 17.15 -15.72
N LYS A 57 -11.88 17.07 -14.57
CA LYS A 57 -12.06 16.01 -13.58
C LYS A 57 -12.25 16.66 -12.23
N ARG A 58 -13.40 16.39 -11.60
CA ARG A 58 -13.85 17.07 -10.38
C ARG A 58 -14.13 16.03 -9.31
N PHE A 59 -13.59 16.28 -8.12
CA PHE A 59 -13.67 15.36 -7.01
C PHE A 59 -14.12 16.08 -5.74
N ALA A 60 -14.97 15.40 -4.97
CA ALA A 60 -15.29 15.75 -3.60
C ALA A 60 -14.13 15.33 -2.69
N ILE A 61 -13.74 16.22 -1.76
CA ILE A 61 -12.80 15.94 -0.69
C ILE A 61 -13.58 15.41 0.50
N LEU A 62 -13.19 14.23 0.97
CA LEU A 62 -13.76 13.58 2.13
C LEU A 62 -12.78 13.66 3.31
N CYS A 63 -13.29 14.02 4.48
CA CYS A 63 -12.58 13.94 5.74
C CYS A 63 -13.38 13.06 6.70
N ASP A 64 -12.86 11.89 7.06
CA ASP A 64 -13.59 10.88 7.85
C ASP A 64 -15.00 10.60 7.27
N ALA A 65 -15.06 10.44 5.94
CA ALA A 65 -16.27 10.27 5.11
C ALA A 65 -17.21 11.49 5.01
N GLU A 66 -16.93 12.61 5.67
CA GLU A 66 -17.67 13.86 5.51
C GLU A 66 -17.22 14.62 4.25
N TYR A 67 -18.16 15.05 3.42
CA TYR A 67 -17.88 15.93 2.27
C TYR A 67 -17.62 17.37 2.74
N ILE A 68 -16.41 17.87 2.51
CA ILE A 68 -15.94 19.14 3.10
C ILE A 68 -15.44 20.18 2.08
N GLY A 69 -15.30 19.81 0.81
CA GLY A 69 -14.78 20.70 -0.23
C GLY A 69 -14.52 19.98 -1.54
N ASN A 70 -14.01 20.70 -2.53
CA ASN A 70 -13.74 20.15 -3.87
C ASN A 70 -12.28 20.34 -4.26
N VAL A 71 -11.81 19.40 -5.07
CA VAL A 71 -10.54 19.48 -5.79
C VAL A 71 -10.77 19.07 -7.25
N GLN A 72 -10.15 19.77 -8.19
CA GLN A 72 -10.43 19.57 -9.61
C GLN A 72 -9.25 19.93 -10.50
N LEU A 73 -9.23 19.26 -11.65
CA LEU A 73 -8.43 19.60 -12.82
C LEU A 73 -9.38 20.09 -13.91
N THR A 74 -9.11 21.24 -14.48
CA THR A 74 -9.87 21.84 -15.60
C THR A 74 -8.96 22.14 -16.76
N ASN A 75 -9.53 22.48 -17.91
CA ASN A 75 -8.77 22.80 -19.13
C ASN A 75 -7.75 21.71 -19.47
N ILE A 76 -8.13 20.44 -19.31
CA ILE A 76 -7.25 19.29 -19.59
C ILE A 76 -7.05 19.21 -21.10
N ARG A 77 -5.83 19.51 -21.55
CA ARG A 77 -5.44 19.46 -22.96
C ARG A 77 -3.93 19.30 -23.10
N GLU A 78 -3.50 18.58 -24.13
CA GLU A 78 -2.09 18.48 -24.53
C GLU A 78 -1.14 18.07 -23.38
N GLY A 79 -1.60 17.20 -22.48
CA GLY A 79 -0.81 16.75 -21.33
C GLY A 79 -0.68 17.78 -20.20
N THR A 80 -1.51 18.82 -20.19
CA THR A 80 -1.54 19.85 -19.14
C THR A 80 -2.94 19.99 -18.55
N ALA A 81 -3.04 20.56 -17.35
CA ALA A 81 -4.31 20.92 -16.71
C ALA A 81 -4.16 22.10 -15.73
N GLU A 82 -5.27 22.77 -15.44
CA GLU A 82 -5.38 23.76 -14.37
C GLU A 82 -5.93 23.13 -13.10
N PHE A 83 -5.24 23.34 -11.98
CA PHE A 83 -5.60 22.82 -10.68
C PHE A 83 -6.36 23.85 -9.86
N HIS A 84 -7.45 23.40 -9.24
CA HIS A 84 -8.23 24.18 -8.29
C HIS A 84 -8.61 23.35 -7.08
N ILE A 85 -8.63 23.99 -5.92
CA ILE A 85 -9.06 23.39 -4.66
C ILE A 85 -9.78 24.43 -3.81
N PHE A 86 -10.81 24.01 -3.09
CA PHE A 86 -11.39 24.79 -2.00
C PHE A 86 -11.93 23.86 -0.90
N ILE A 87 -11.86 24.32 0.34
CA ILE A 87 -12.49 23.65 1.50
C ILE A 87 -13.68 24.51 1.91
N GLY A 88 -14.89 24.01 1.69
CA GLY A 88 -16.11 24.74 2.01
C GLY A 88 -16.46 24.69 3.49
N ASN A 89 -16.24 23.54 4.14
CA ASN A 89 -16.48 23.42 5.58
C ASN A 89 -15.35 24.08 6.40
N LYS A 90 -15.64 25.24 6.99
CA LYS A 90 -14.70 26.08 7.76
C LYS A 90 -14.10 25.36 8.98
N ASN A 91 -14.78 24.37 9.54
CA ASN A 91 -14.27 23.59 10.68
C ASN A 91 -13.00 22.81 10.33
N PHE A 92 -12.67 22.68 9.05
CA PHE A 92 -11.53 21.93 8.54
C PHE A 92 -10.39 22.82 8.02
N TRP A 93 -10.53 24.15 8.11
CA TRP A 93 -9.50 25.09 7.71
C TRP A 93 -8.27 25.00 8.63
N GLY A 94 -7.08 25.12 8.03
CA GLY A 94 -5.81 25.09 8.77
C GLY A 94 -5.40 23.71 9.31
N LYS A 95 -6.11 22.64 8.98
CA LYS A 95 -5.85 21.27 9.49
C LYS A 95 -4.99 20.39 8.58
N GLY A 96 -4.36 20.95 7.55
CA GLY A 96 -3.49 20.22 6.61
C GLY A 96 -4.23 19.36 5.58
N ILE A 97 -5.56 19.40 5.55
CA ILE A 97 -6.40 18.57 4.68
C ILE A 97 -6.17 18.84 3.19
N SER A 98 -6.02 20.12 2.83
CA SER A 98 -5.76 20.51 1.45
C SER A 98 -4.48 19.87 0.91
N GLN A 99 -3.47 19.70 1.75
CA GLN A 99 -2.19 19.10 1.34
C GLN A 99 -2.38 17.64 0.88
N LEU A 100 -3.05 16.83 1.69
CA LEU A 100 -3.30 15.41 1.36
C LEU A 100 -4.26 15.25 0.16
N ALA A 101 -5.24 16.14 0.02
CA ALA A 101 -6.15 16.15 -1.14
C ALA A 101 -5.43 16.59 -2.43
N THR A 102 -4.55 17.59 -2.34
CA THR A 102 -3.70 18.03 -3.45
C THR A 102 -2.82 16.90 -3.93
N TYR A 103 -2.13 16.19 -3.03
CA TYR A 103 -1.30 15.06 -3.42
C TYR A 103 -2.09 14.00 -4.21
N GLN A 104 -3.29 13.61 -3.73
CA GLN A 104 -4.12 12.61 -4.39
C GLN A 104 -4.51 12.99 -5.83
N ILE A 105 -4.94 14.23 -6.07
CA ILE A 105 -5.31 14.62 -7.43
C ILE A 105 -4.09 14.76 -8.36
N LEU A 106 -2.93 15.15 -7.83
CA LEU A 106 -1.69 15.21 -8.61
C LEU A 106 -1.18 13.81 -8.94
N TYR A 107 -1.29 12.87 -7.99
CA TYR A 107 -1.01 11.47 -8.21
C TYR A 107 -1.94 10.89 -9.28
N TYR A 108 -3.24 11.20 -9.22
CA TYR A 108 -4.20 10.86 -10.27
C TYR A 108 -3.83 11.48 -11.63
N ALA A 109 -3.42 12.75 -11.67
CA ALA A 109 -2.97 13.42 -12.88
C ALA A 109 -1.78 12.71 -13.53
N LYS A 110 -0.80 12.31 -12.71
CA LYS A 110 0.42 11.62 -13.14
C LYS A 110 0.14 10.17 -13.56
N GLU A 111 -0.50 9.39 -12.69
CA GLU A 111 -0.59 7.95 -12.85
C GLU A 111 -1.75 7.50 -13.74
N ILE A 112 -2.87 8.24 -13.74
CA ILE A 112 -4.08 7.87 -14.48
C ILE A 112 -4.22 8.69 -15.76
N LEU A 113 -4.17 10.02 -15.64
CA LEU A 113 -4.32 10.90 -16.82
C LEU A 113 -3.04 11.02 -17.66
N LYS A 114 -1.90 10.59 -17.14
CA LYS A 114 -0.58 10.69 -17.78
C LYS A 114 -0.25 12.13 -18.23
N LEU A 115 -0.63 13.12 -17.42
CA LEU A 115 -0.29 14.52 -17.65
C LEU A 115 1.20 14.76 -17.36
N ASN A 116 1.77 15.78 -18.03
CA ASN A 116 3.14 16.22 -17.85
C ASN A 116 3.23 17.36 -16.82
N GLU A 117 2.32 18.33 -16.90
CA GLU A 117 2.33 19.53 -16.07
C GLU A 117 0.94 19.89 -15.53
N VAL A 118 0.93 20.53 -14.37
CA VAL A 118 -0.26 21.10 -13.75
C VAL A 118 0.03 22.55 -13.37
N HIS A 119 -0.87 23.45 -13.73
CA HIS A 119 -0.77 24.88 -13.48
C HIS A 119 -1.83 25.34 -12.49
N LEU A 120 -1.59 26.41 -11.75
CA LEU A 120 -2.58 27.06 -10.92
C LEU A 120 -2.36 28.57 -10.87
N SER A 121 -3.41 29.29 -10.48
CA SER A 121 -3.42 30.73 -10.26
C SER A 121 -3.99 31.00 -8.87
N VAL A 122 -3.33 31.83 -8.09
CA VAL A 122 -3.73 32.16 -6.72
C VAL A 122 -3.49 33.63 -6.43
N LYS A 123 -4.43 34.26 -5.72
CA LYS A 123 -4.30 35.66 -5.36
C LYS A 123 -3.05 35.90 -4.47
N PRO A 124 -2.25 36.96 -4.69
CA PRO A 124 -1.01 37.19 -3.94
C PRO A 124 -1.19 37.28 -2.43
N GLU A 125 -2.36 37.73 -1.94
CA GLU A 125 -2.68 37.80 -0.50
C GLU A 125 -2.93 36.44 0.16
N ASN A 126 -3.19 35.37 -0.61
CA ASN A 126 -3.41 34.04 -0.06
C ASN A 126 -2.08 33.30 0.18
N VAL A 127 -1.27 33.88 1.07
CA VAL A 127 0.08 33.38 1.44
C VAL A 127 0.03 31.94 1.95
N ALA A 128 -1.05 31.56 2.65
CA ALA A 128 -1.24 30.20 3.15
C ALA A 128 -1.38 29.18 2.01
N ALA A 129 -2.17 29.48 0.97
CA ALA A 129 -2.31 28.61 -0.20
C ALA A 129 -1.00 28.52 -0.99
N ILE A 130 -0.31 29.64 -1.22
CA ILE A 130 1.00 29.65 -1.91
C ILE A 130 1.98 28.73 -1.19
N LYS A 131 2.09 28.81 0.14
CA LYS A 131 2.95 27.93 0.94
C LYS A 131 2.53 26.46 0.83
N SER A 132 1.23 26.18 0.85
CA SER A 132 0.69 24.82 0.66
C SER A 132 1.06 24.24 -0.71
N TYR A 133 1.03 25.06 -1.77
CA TYR A 133 1.42 24.63 -3.12
C TYR A 133 2.92 24.39 -3.23
N GLN A 134 3.75 25.26 -2.63
CA GLN A 134 5.20 25.05 -2.58
C GLN A 134 5.59 23.77 -1.85
N ASN A 135 4.87 23.40 -0.77
CA ASN A 135 5.07 22.12 -0.09
C ASN A 135 4.74 20.90 -0.97
N ASN A 136 3.99 21.08 -2.06
CA ASN A 136 3.71 20.09 -3.09
C ASN A 136 4.57 20.30 -4.36
N ASN A 137 5.73 20.94 -4.19
CA ASN A 137 6.71 21.23 -5.25
C ASN A 137 6.23 22.15 -6.39
N PHE A 138 5.11 22.87 -6.23
CA PHE A 138 4.76 23.90 -7.20
C PHE A 138 5.78 25.05 -7.16
N THR A 139 6.23 25.46 -8.34
CA THR A 139 7.13 26.59 -8.54
C THR A 139 6.38 27.79 -9.11
N ILE A 140 6.73 29.00 -8.65
CA ILE A 140 6.16 30.24 -9.18
C ILE A 140 6.73 30.48 -10.58
N SER A 141 5.86 30.64 -11.58
CA SER A 141 6.24 31.01 -12.94
C SER A 141 6.08 32.51 -13.21
N SER A 142 5.07 33.13 -12.63
CA SER A 142 4.85 34.58 -12.77
C SER A 142 4.14 35.16 -11.55
N LYS A 143 4.35 36.46 -11.32
CA LYS A 143 3.68 37.22 -10.27
C LYS A 143 3.31 38.60 -10.79
N THR A 144 2.04 38.95 -10.65
CA THR A 144 1.48 40.28 -10.89
C THR A 144 0.86 40.81 -9.59
N ASP A 145 0.32 42.03 -9.62
CA ASP A 145 -0.41 42.59 -8.48
C ASP A 145 -1.72 41.83 -8.20
N ASP A 146 -2.30 41.19 -9.22
CA ASP A 146 -3.59 40.50 -9.13
C ASP A 146 -3.48 38.97 -8.96
N SER A 147 -2.37 38.35 -9.40
CA SER A 147 -2.22 36.89 -9.36
C SER A 147 -0.76 36.40 -9.27
N VAL A 148 -0.58 35.27 -8.58
CA VAL A 148 0.60 34.42 -8.64
C VAL A 148 0.25 33.17 -9.44
N THR A 149 0.95 32.96 -10.56
CA THR A 149 0.85 31.72 -11.35
C THR A 149 1.93 30.75 -10.88
N MET A 150 1.54 29.50 -10.67
CA MET A 150 2.46 28.42 -10.30
C MET A 150 2.26 27.20 -11.21
N PHE A 151 3.28 26.36 -11.30
CA PHE A 151 3.21 25.10 -12.03
C PHE A 151 4.02 24.00 -11.34
N LEU A 152 3.66 22.75 -11.62
CA LEU A 152 4.39 21.55 -11.22
C LEU A 152 4.59 20.67 -12.44
N ASN A 153 5.84 20.27 -12.70
CA ASN A 153 6.11 19.14 -13.58
C ASN A 153 5.86 17.83 -12.80
N LEU A 154 4.94 17.00 -13.27
CA LEU A 154 4.50 15.80 -12.56
C LEU A 154 5.59 14.72 -12.42
N LYS A 155 6.68 14.82 -13.21
CA LYS A 155 7.88 14.01 -12.98
C LYS A 155 8.55 14.33 -11.64
N ASP A 156 8.40 15.57 -11.15
CA ASP A 156 9.00 16.11 -9.93
C ASP A 156 8.03 16.05 -8.73
N LEU A 157 6.84 15.46 -8.91
CA LEU A 157 5.95 15.12 -7.79
C LEU A 157 6.68 14.16 -6.86
N ALA A 158 6.86 14.58 -5.60
CA ALA A 158 7.49 13.76 -4.58
C ALA A 158 6.76 12.42 -4.42
N PRO A 159 7.47 11.32 -4.11
CA PRO A 159 6.82 10.06 -3.77
C PRO A 159 5.99 10.20 -2.48
N PRO A 160 5.00 9.32 -2.26
CA PRO A 160 4.26 9.32 -1.01
C PRO A 160 5.20 8.97 0.15
N LYS A 161 4.79 9.22 1.39
CA LYS A 161 5.60 8.84 2.54
C LYS A 161 5.68 7.32 2.69
N LEU A 162 4.60 6.63 2.38
CA LEU A 162 4.45 5.19 2.54
C LEU A 162 3.74 4.58 1.33
N SER A 163 4.20 3.40 0.90
CA SER A 163 3.48 2.57 -0.07
C SER A 163 2.90 1.34 0.61
N ILE A 164 1.67 0.98 0.26
CA ILE A 164 1.01 -0.23 0.75
C ILE A 164 1.13 -1.29 -0.34
N PHE A 165 1.85 -2.36 -0.04
CA PHE A 165 1.99 -3.55 -0.87
C PHE A 165 0.77 -4.45 -0.67
N VAL A 166 0.08 -4.79 -1.77
CA VAL A 166 -1.05 -5.74 -1.76
C VAL A 166 -0.90 -6.73 -2.91
N MET A 167 -0.84 -8.02 -2.57
CA MET A 167 -0.94 -9.10 -3.56
C MET A 167 -2.38 -9.61 -3.67
N VAL A 168 -2.83 -9.83 -4.89
CA VAL A 168 -4.18 -10.31 -5.20
C VAL A 168 -4.14 -11.42 -6.24
N TYR A 169 -4.71 -12.58 -5.90
CA TYR A 169 -5.02 -13.64 -6.84
C TYR A 169 -6.22 -14.46 -6.34
N ASN A 170 -7.38 -14.31 -6.99
CA ASN A 170 -8.63 -14.96 -6.59
C ASN A 170 -9.09 -14.62 -5.15
N HIS A 171 -9.04 -13.34 -4.76
CA HIS A 171 -9.39 -12.87 -3.41
C HIS A 171 -10.75 -12.13 -3.36
N ALA A 172 -11.64 -12.29 -4.34
CA ALA A 172 -12.86 -11.47 -4.44
C ALA A 172 -13.74 -11.52 -3.18
N ALA A 173 -13.74 -12.65 -2.45
CA ALA A 173 -14.49 -12.83 -1.22
C ALA A 173 -13.99 -11.99 -0.03
N TYR A 174 -12.73 -11.56 -0.05
CA TYR A 174 -12.05 -10.91 1.09
C TYR A 174 -11.62 -9.48 0.76
N LEU A 175 -11.41 -9.19 -0.52
CA LEU A 175 -10.73 -8.00 -1.00
C LEU A 175 -11.42 -6.70 -0.57
N LYS A 176 -12.76 -6.69 -0.50
CA LYS A 176 -13.49 -5.50 -0.07
C LYS A 176 -13.11 -5.09 1.37
N GLU A 177 -13.08 -6.05 2.29
CA GLU A 177 -12.71 -5.80 3.70
C GLU A 177 -11.25 -5.38 3.82
N CYS A 178 -10.35 -5.99 3.03
CA CYS A 178 -8.95 -5.59 2.92
C CYS A 178 -8.84 -4.10 2.51
N LEU A 179 -9.46 -3.72 1.40
CA LEU A 179 -9.37 -2.35 0.86
C LEU A 179 -10.03 -1.31 1.78
N ASP A 180 -11.19 -1.61 2.34
CA ASP A 180 -11.86 -0.72 3.30
C ASP A 180 -10.99 -0.49 4.55
N SER A 181 -10.31 -1.54 5.04
CA SER A 181 -9.39 -1.45 6.19
C SER A 181 -8.12 -0.64 5.92
N ILE A 182 -7.67 -0.61 4.67
CA ILE A 182 -6.56 0.24 4.23
C ILE A 182 -7.04 1.69 4.10
N LEU A 183 -8.21 1.90 3.50
CA LEU A 183 -8.74 3.24 3.27
C LEU A 183 -9.19 3.93 4.55
N MET A 184 -9.47 3.23 5.65
CA MET A 184 -9.80 3.86 6.94
C MET A 184 -8.61 4.51 7.65
N GLN A 185 -7.37 4.27 7.20
CA GLN A 185 -6.17 4.71 7.90
C GLN A 185 -6.10 6.25 8.00
N LYS A 186 -5.85 6.74 9.22
CA LYS A 186 -5.71 8.15 9.55
C LYS A 186 -4.24 8.50 9.73
N THR A 187 -3.73 9.39 8.90
CA THR A 187 -2.32 9.78 8.85
C THR A 187 -2.19 11.29 8.68
N ASP A 188 -0.98 11.81 8.91
CA ASP A 188 -0.57 13.17 8.59
C ASP A 188 0.40 13.21 7.39
N PHE A 189 0.45 12.12 6.62
CA PHE A 189 1.31 11.93 5.47
C PHE A 189 0.59 11.18 4.35
N ASP A 190 1.01 11.38 3.12
CA ASP A 190 0.43 10.66 1.98
C ASP A 190 0.91 9.21 1.89
N TYR A 191 0.02 8.36 1.37
CA TYR A 191 0.31 6.98 1.01
C TYR A 191 -0.41 6.58 -0.27
N ASP A 192 0.21 5.67 -1.03
CA ASP A 192 -0.38 4.98 -2.17
C ASP A 192 -0.61 3.48 -1.86
N ILE A 193 -1.49 2.86 -2.64
CA ILE A 193 -1.83 1.44 -2.55
C ILE A 193 -1.39 0.80 -3.87
N VAL A 194 -0.30 0.02 -3.81
CA VAL A 194 0.30 -0.66 -4.96
C VAL A 194 -0.17 -2.11 -4.94
N ILE A 195 -0.98 -2.46 -5.94
CA ILE A 195 -1.66 -3.76 -6.01
C ILE A 195 -1.15 -4.53 -7.22
N GLY A 196 -0.62 -5.73 -6.99
CA GLY A 196 -0.31 -6.67 -8.06
C GLY A 196 -1.39 -7.72 -8.18
N GLU A 197 -2.17 -7.64 -9.26
CA GLU A 197 -3.30 -8.51 -9.55
C GLU A 197 -2.88 -9.57 -10.58
N ASP A 198 -2.74 -10.82 -10.14
CA ASP A 198 -2.09 -11.91 -10.89
C ASP A 198 -3.03 -12.67 -11.84
N CYS A 199 -3.81 -11.93 -12.61
CA CYS A 199 -4.77 -12.45 -13.58
C CYS A 199 -5.79 -13.44 -12.94
N SER A 200 -6.47 -12.95 -11.91
CA SER A 200 -7.54 -13.66 -11.20
C SER A 200 -8.66 -14.08 -12.16
N THR A 201 -9.24 -15.23 -11.86
CA THR A 201 -10.39 -15.80 -12.59
C THR A 201 -11.73 -15.48 -11.95
N ASP A 202 -11.72 -14.84 -10.78
CA ASP A 202 -12.90 -14.35 -10.08
C ASP A 202 -13.09 -12.82 -10.28
N ASN A 203 -14.01 -12.21 -9.51
CA ASN A 203 -14.32 -10.79 -9.63
C ASN A 203 -13.29 -9.84 -8.99
N SER A 204 -12.09 -10.32 -8.59
CA SER A 204 -11.07 -9.49 -7.92
C SER A 204 -10.71 -8.26 -8.76
N ARG A 205 -10.49 -8.42 -10.06
CA ARG A 205 -10.11 -7.32 -10.97
C ARG A 205 -11.22 -6.27 -11.10
N GLU A 206 -12.47 -6.69 -11.16
CA GLU A 206 -13.61 -5.77 -11.20
C GLU A 206 -13.71 -4.94 -9.92
N ILE A 207 -13.57 -5.59 -8.75
CA ILE A 207 -13.54 -4.91 -7.46
C ILE A 207 -12.44 -3.84 -7.44
N LEU A 208 -11.21 -4.19 -7.86
CA LEU A 208 -10.09 -3.24 -7.89
C LEU A 208 -10.35 -2.03 -8.80
N ASN A 209 -10.89 -2.26 -10.00
CA ASN A 209 -11.25 -1.18 -10.92
C ASN A 209 -12.30 -0.25 -10.31
N ASN A 210 -13.32 -0.81 -9.64
CA ASN A 210 -14.35 -0.02 -8.97
C ASN A 210 -13.76 0.83 -7.83
N TYR A 211 -12.84 0.29 -7.02
CA TYR A 211 -12.17 1.04 -5.97
C TYR A 211 -11.27 2.16 -6.50
N GLN A 212 -10.51 1.92 -7.58
CA GLN A 212 -9.69 2.97 -8.20
C GLN A 212 -10.55 4.11 -8.76
N GLN A 213 -11.74 3.80 -9.30
CA GLN A 213 -12.69 4.81 -9.77
C GLN A 213 -13.33 5.60 -8.62
N LEU A 214 -13.67 4.92 -7.52
CA LEU A 214 -14.28 5.56 -6.33
C LEU A 214 -13.29 6.44 -5.56
N TYR A 215 -12.02 6.05 -5.50
CA TYR A 215 -10.97 6.74 -4.75
C TYR A 215 -9.77 7.06 -5.66
N PRO A 216 -9.95 7.98 -6.63
CA PRO A 216 -8.88 8.35 -7.54
C PRO A 216 -7.69 8.92 -6.75
N GLY A 217 -6.48 8.58 -7.18
CA GLY A 217 -5.27 9.07 -6.53
C GLY A 217 -4.75 8.21 -5.37
N LYS A 218 -5.43 7.10 -5.02
CA LYS A 218 -4.93 6.13 -4.02
C LYS A 218 -4.32 4.86 -4.63
N PHE A 219 -4.85 4.38 -5.74
CA PHE A 219 -4.56 3.05 -6.25
C PHE A 219 -3.61 3.06 -7.46
N LYS A 220 -2.54 2.27 -7.38
CA LYS A 220 -1.67 1.87 -8.48
C LYS A 220 -1.87 0.39 -8.75
N LEU A 221 -2.65 0.08 -9.78
CA LEU A 221 -2.98 -1.29 -10.16
C LEU A 221 -1.99 -1.81 -11.20
N LEU A 222 -1.29 -2.90 -10.88
CA LEU A 222 -0.49 -3.70 -11.80
C LEU A 222 -1.34 -4.90 -12.22
N LEU A 223 -2.08 -4.76 -13.32
CA LEU A 223 -3.01 -5.76 -13.82
C LEU A 223 -2.31 -6.65 -14.86
N HIS A 224 -1.94 -7.87 -14.48
CA HIS A 224 -1.19 -8.77 -15.36
C HIS A 224 -2.10 -9.39 -16.43
N SER A 225 -1.64 -9.48 -17.67
CA SER A 225 -2.42 -10.10 -18.76
C SER A 225 -2.47 -11.63 -18.68
N GLU A 226 -1.60 -12.23 -17.88
CA GLU A 226 -1.51 -13.66 -17.60
C GLU A 226 -1.09 -13.87 -16.13
N ASN A 227 -1.28 -15.07 -15.60
CA ASN A 227 -0.76 -15.41 -14.28
C ASN A 227 0.76 -15.56 -14.36
N ILE A 228 1.50 -14.61 -13.76
CA ILE A 228 2.95 -14.57 -13.73
C ILE A 228 3.54 -15.22 -12.47
N GLY A 229 2.66 -15.57 -11.52
CA GLY A 229 3.00 -16.23 -10.27
C GLY A 229 3.48 -15.26 -9.18
N ALA A 230 3.32 -15.70 -7.93
CA ALA A 230 3.60 -14.92 -6.72
C ALA A 230 5.00 -14.27 -6.71
N ALA A 231 6.04 -15.00 -7.10
CA ALA A 231 7.42 -14.52 -7.02
C ALA A 231 7.72 -13.36 -7.99
N LYS A 232 7.17 -13.39 -9.22
CA LYS A 232 7.34 -12.28 -10.16
C LYS A 232 6.43 -11.12 -9.77
N ASN A 233 5.18 -11.42 -9.37
CA ASN A 233 4.23 -10.40 -8.95
C ASN A 233 4.74 -9.59 -7.74
N GLN A 234 5.27 -10.23 -6.69
CA GLN A 234 5.82 -9.52 -5.52
C GLN A 234 6.95 -8.57 -5.91
N ILE A 235 7.86 -8.97 -6.81
CA ILE A 235 8.99 -8.13 -7.23
C ILE A 235 8.49 -6.92 -8.01
N GLU A 236 7.51 -7.11 -8.88
CA GLU A 236 6.91 -6.01 -9.63
C GLU A 236 6.19 -5.00 -8.71
N ILE A 237 5.50 -5.46 -7.67
CA ILE A 237 4.89 -4.58 -6.67
C ILE A 237 5.98 -3.82 -5.90
N TYR A 238 7.02 -4.48 -5.39
CA TYR A 238 8.11 -3.82 -4.66
C TYR A 238 8.80 -2.74 -5.50
N LYS A 239 9.09 -3.03 -6.77
CA LYS A 239 9.69 -2.05 -7.71
C LYS A 239 8.77 -0.84 -8.00
N ASN A 240 7.47 -0.99 -7.76
CA ASN A 240 6.49 0.07 -7.94
C ASN A 240 6.11 0.80 -6.65
N CYS A 241 6.58 0.33 -5.49
CA CYS A 241 6.48 1.00 -4.20
C CYS A 241 7.55 2.09 -4.10
N SER A 242 7.11 3.35 -4.15
CA SER A 242 8.03 4.50 -4.16
C SER A 242 8.17 5.19 -2.80
N GLY A 243 7.31 4.83 -1.84
CA GLY A 243 7.33 5.43 -0.51
C GLY A 243 8.61 5.14 0.27
N LYS A 244 8.95 6.04 1.20
CA LYS A 244 10.06 5.85 2.15
C LYS A 244 9.87 4.60 3.01
N TYR A 245 8.62 4.23 3.26
CA TYR A 245 8.23 3.03 3.99
C TYR A 245 7.32 2.16 3.13
N ILE A 246 7.32 0.86 3.41
CA ILE A 246 6.38 -0.09 2.81
C ILE A 246 5.61 -0.76 3.95
N ALA A 247 4.28 -0.75 3.85
CA ALA A 247 3.39 -1.57 4.65
C ALA A 247 2.89 -2.76 3.82
N ILE A 248 2.73 -3.93 4.43
CA ILE A 248 2.18 -5.10 3.73
C ILE A 248 0.77 -5.38 4.26
N CYS A 249 -0.17 -5.64 3.35
CA CYS A 249 -1.48 -6.21 3.65
C CYS A 249 -1.92 -7.04 2.43
N GLU A 250 -2.00 -8.36 2.57
CA GLU A 250 -2.42 -9.22 1.46
C GLU A 250 -3.94 -9.09 1.23
N GLY A 251 -4.41 -9.37 0.02
CA GLY A 251 -5.80 -9.13 -0.38
C GLY A 251 -6.84 -9.97 0.38
N ASP A 252 -6.39 -10.98 1.12
CA ASP A 252 -7.18 -11.85 1.99
C ASP A 252 -7.13 -11.46 3.48
N ASP A 253 -6.29 -10.52 3.89
CA ASP A 253 -6.19 -10.01 5.26
C ASP A 253 -6.75 -8.59 5.41
N TYR A 254 -6.85 -8.08 6.64
CA TYR A 254 -7.34 -6.72 6.87
C TYR A 254 -6.79 -6.10 8.17
N TRP A 255 -6.74 -4.76 8.19
CA TRP A 255 -6.36 -3.98 9.36
C TRP A 255 -7.57 -3.63 10.24
N THR A 256 -7.34 -3.42 11.53
CA THR A 256 -8.42 -3.10 12.49
C THR A 256 -8.20 -1.78 13.22
N ASP A 257 -6.96 -1.29 13.28
CA ASP A 257 -6.65 -0.02 13.91
C ASP A 257 -6.52 1.10 12.87
N PRO A 258 -7.33 2.17 12.92
CA PRO A 258 -7.23 3.31 12.01
C PRO A 258 -5.91 4.09 12.15
N LEU A 259 -5.12 3.88 13.19
CA LEU A 259 -3.84 4.54 13.44
C LEU A 259 -2.62 3.64 13.21
N LYS A 260 -2.80 2.40 12.72
CA LYS A 260 -1.71 1.44 12.48
C LYS A 260 -0.54 2.07 11.72
N LEU A 261 -0.81 2.65 10.55
CA LEU A 261 0.24 3.24 9.71
C LEU A 261 0.99 4.37 10.43
N LYS A 262 0.27 5.25 11.12
CA LYS A 262 0.87 6.35 11.88
C LYS A 262 1.78 5.81 12.98
N LYS A 263 1.29 4.90 13.82
CA LYS A 263 2.05 4.32 14.93
C LYS A 263 3.36 3.68 14.45
N GLN A 264 3.29 2.90 13.38
CA GLN A 264 4.46 2.21 12.83
C GLN A 264 5.45 3.16 12.14
N VAL A 265 4.97 4.13 11.37
CA VAL A 265 5.84 5.16 10.76
C VAL A 265 6.49 6.02 11.84
N ASP A 266 5.77 6.44 12.87
CA ASP A 266 6.32 7.20 14.00
C ASP A 266 7.40 6.42 14.75
N PHE A 267 7.14 5.13 14.99
CA PHE A 267 8.12 4.23 15.61
C PHE A 267 9.42 4.20 14.79
N LEU A 268 9.34 3.99 13.47
CA LEU A 268 10.52 3.96 12.61
C LEU A 268 11.14 5.36 12.43
N GLU A 269 10.38 6.46 12.46
CA GLU A 269 10.96 7.80 12.42
C GLU A 269 11.75 8.10 13.71
N LYS A 270 11.26 7.65 14.87
CA LYS A 270 11.91 7.88 16.17
C LYS A 270 13.12 6.96 16.41
N ASN A 271 13.08 5.73 15.90
CA ASN A 271 14.11 4.72 16.18
C ASN A 271 14.86 4.34 14.87
N LYS A 272 15.98 5.02 14.61
CA LYS A 272 16.71 4.91 13.32
C LYS A 272 17.45 3.58 13.14
N ASP A 273 17.77 2.88 14.21
CA ASP A 273 18.43 1.57 14.22
C ASP A 273 17.48 0.41 13.89
N TYR A 274 16.17 0.66 13.83
CA TYR A 274 15.16 -0.30 13.41
C TYR A 274 14.88 -0.17 11.92
N VAL A 275 14.87 -1.30 11.22
CA VAL A 275 14.62 -1.39 9.77
C VAL A 275 13.17 -1.76 9.47
N LEU A 276 12.55 -2.55 10.34
CA LEU A 276 11.16 -2.96 10.25
C LEU A 276 10.53 -2.99 11.63
N CYS A 277 9.20 -2.90 11.67
CA CYS A 277 8.42 -3.14 12.86
C CYS A 277 7.16 -3.95 12.52
N PHE A 278 6.68 -4.71 13.50
CA PHE A 278 5.48 -5.52 13.39
C PHE A 278 4.67 -5.46 14.69
N HIS A 279 3.47 -6.02 14.69
CA HIS A 279 2.55 -5.95 15.84
C HIS A 279 1.71 -7.23 15.99
N LYS A 280 0.93 -7.35 17.07
CA LYS A 280 0.05 -8.50 17.27
C LYS A 280 -1.05 -8.56 16.21
N VAL A 281 -1.41 -9.76 15.79
CA VAL A 281 -2.60 -10.00 14.95
C VAL A 281 -3.64 -10.80 15.73
N LYS A 282 -4.89 -10.76 15.29
CA LYS A 282 -5.88 -11.80 15.62
C LYS A 282 -5.97 -12.77 14.44
N ILE A 283 -6.36 -14.00 14.70
CA ILE A 283 -6.52 -15.04 13.67
C ILE A 283 -8.00 -15.26 13.41
N LEU A 284 -8.42 -15.10 12.15
CA LEU A 284 -9.77 -15.46 11.72
C LEU A 284 -9.75 -16.85 11.08
N THR A 285 -10.42 -17.82 11.71
CA THR A 285 -10.48 -19.20 11.22
C THR A 285 -11.49 -19.35 10.07
N THR A 286 -11.41 -20.47 9.34
CA THR A 286 -12.40 -20.82 8.30
C THR A 286 -13.82 -21.05 8.84
N LYS A 287 -13.99 -21.16 10.17
CA LYS A 287 -15.29 -21.22 10.86
C LYS A 287 -15.85 -19.85 11.24
N GLY A 288 -15.10 -18.77 10.98
CA GLY A 288 -15.47 -17.41 11.35
C GLY A 288 -15.14 -17.03 12.80
N GLU A 289 -14.31 -17.82 13.49
CA GLU A 289 -13.89 -17.53 14.87
C GLU A 289 -12.69 -16.58 14.87
N LEU A 290 -12.74 -15.51 15.66
CA LEU A 290 -11.63 -14.58 15.85
C LEU A 290 -10.88 -14.93 17.15
N LEU A 291 -9.65 -15.39 17.03
CA LEU A 291 -8.82 -15.92 18.12
C LEU A 291 -7.54 -15.12 18.31
N ASP A 292 -6.90 -15.28 19.47
CA ASP A 292 -5.49 -14.92 19.63
C ASP A 292 -4.59 -15.73 18.71
N ASP A 293 -3.41 -15.19 18.42
CA ASP A 293 -2.43 -15.86 17.57
C ASP A 293 -1.97 -17.19 18.19
N PHE A 294 -2.42 -18.29 17.57
CA PHE A 294 -2.01 -19.65 17.88
C PHE A 294 -1.00 -20.21 16.87
N ILE A 295 -0.62 -19.40 15.86
CA ILE A 295 0.27 -19.78 14.76
C ILE A 295 1.71 -19.45 15.13
N THR A 296 1.94 -18.27 15.72
CA THR A 296 3.29 -17.79 16.02
C THR A 296 3.48 -17.40 17.48
N GLU A 297 4.73 -17.46 17.94
CA GLU A 297 5.16 -16.97 19.24
C GLU A 297 6.34 -16.03 19.04
N VAL A 298 6.24 -14.80 19.57
CA VAL A 298 7.30 -13.79 19.44
C VAL A 298 8.41 -14.09 20.44
N PRO A 299 9.65 -14.37 20.00
CA PRO A 299 10.76 -14.64 20.90
C PRO A 299 11.12 -13.43 21.77
N LYS A 300 11.71 -13.66 22.96
CA LYS A 300 12.14 -12.57 23.85
C LYS A 300 13.15 -11.62 23.18
N ASP A 301 14.09 -12.19 22.43
CA ASP A 301 15.16 -11.46 21.76
C ASP A 301 14.83 -11.21 20.27
N TYR A 302 13.55 -10.94 19.95
CA TYR A 302 13.03 -10.79 18.59
C TYR A 302 13.74 -9.73 17.74
N GLU A 303 14.43 -8.78 18.37
CA GLU A 303 15.07 -7.65 17.70
C GLU A 303 16.22 -8.06 16.78
N PHE A 304 16.80 -9.25 17.03
CA PHE A 304 18.04 -9.68 16.41
C PHE A 304 17.83 -10.63 15.23
N ARG A 305 18.67 -10.43 14.22
CA ARG A 305 18.75 -11.30 13.03
C ARG A 305 18.90 -12.78 13.39
N ASN A 306 19.78 -13.11 14.35
CA ASN A 306 20.02 -14.50 14.75
C ASN A 306 18.74 -15.14 15.29
N THR A 307 17.99 -14.42 16.10
CA THR A 307 16.72 -14.91 16.66
C THR A 307 15.70 -15.18 15.54
N LEU A 308 15.61 -14.31 14.54
CA LEU A 308 14.78 -14.55 13.35
C LEU A 308 15.25 -15.78 12.55
N ALA A 309 16.57 -15.98 12.41
CA ALA A 309 17.12 -17.13 11.72
C ALA A 309 16.88 -18.46 12.45
N GLU A 310 16.94 -18.46 13.78
CA GLU A 310 16.78 -19.65 14.63
C GLU A 310 15.30 -20.07 14.79
N SER A 311 14.40 -19.09 14.80
CA SER A 311 12.98 -19.31 15.05
C SER A 311 12.20 -19.57 13.75
N PRO A 312 11.04 -20.27 13.81
CA PRO A 312 10.03 -20.19 12.75
C PRO A 312 9.66 -18.72 12.47
N ASN A 313 9.16 -18.42 11.26
CA ASN A 313 8.69 -17.08 10.95
C ASN A 313 7.57 -16.67 11.93
N TYR A 314 7.86 -15.71 12.80
CA TYR A 314 6.94 -15.22 13.84
C TYR A 314 6.28 -13.88 13.49
N ILE A 315 6.40 -13.46 12.23
CA ILE A 315 5.92 -12.16 11.75
C ILE A 315 4.87 -12.39 10.68
N HIS A 316 3.63 -12.01 10.97
CA HIS A 316 2.53 -12.03 10.00
C HIS A 316 2.63 -10.84 9.05
N THR A 317 2.50 -11.09 7.75
CA THR A 317 2.55 -10.07 6.68
C THR A 317 1.67 -8.83 6.93
N PRO A 318 0.37 -8.93 7.31
CA PRO A 318 -0.46 -7.74 7.52
C PRO A 318 0.00 -6.84 8.68
N SER A 319 0.92 -7.32 9.52
CA SER A 319 1.40 -6.57 10.68
C SER A 319 2.60 -5.66 10.38
N VAL A 320 3.21 -5.76 9.21
CA VAL A 320 4.56 -5.21 8.98
C VAL A 320 4.54 -3.81 8.35
N VAL A 321 5.45 -2.96 8.83
CA VAL A 321 5.96 -1.79 8.10
C VAL A 321 7.48 -1.78 8.16
N PHE A 322 8.14 -1.51 7.03
CA PHE A 322 9.59 -1.47 6.94
C PHE A 322 10.09 -0.29 6.11
N ARG A 323 11.39 0.04 6.24
CA ARG A 323 12.05 1.06 5.43
C ARG A 323 12.26 0.54 4.01
N ASN A 324 11.88 1.33 3.02
CA ASN A 324 12.11 0.99 1.61
C ASN A 324 13.58 1.25 1.23
N ILE A 325 14.45 0.27 1.48
CA ILE A 325 15.91 0.37 1.30
C ILE A 325 16.52 -0.77 0.49
N LEU A 326 15.71 -1.76 0.13
CA LEU A 326 16.17 -2.89 -0.66
C LEU A 326 16.16 -2.50 -2.14
N ASP A 327 17.23 -2.85 -2.84
CA ASP A 327 17.38 -2.57 -4.27
C ASP A 327 17.88 -3.84 -4.96
N LYS A 328 19.20 -4.01 -5.05
CA LYS A 328 19.85 -5.18 -5.67
C LYS A 328 19.43 -6.52 -5.06
N GLU A 329 19.02 -6.54 -3.80
CA GLU A 329 18.48 -7.71 -3.12
C GLU A 329 17.22 -8.25 -3.80
N LEU A 330 16.34 -7.35 -4.26
CA LEU A 330 15.09 -7.72 -4.93
C LEU A 330 15.33 -8.38 -6.30
N ASP A 331 16.48 -8.09 -6.91
CA ASP A 331 16.92 -8.70 -8.17
C ASP A 331 17.72 -10.01 -7.98
N SER A 332 17.91 -10.46 -6.74
CA SER A 332 18.65 -11.69 -6.48
C SER A 332 17.88 -12.92 -6.98
N VAL A 333 18.63 -13.85 -7.59
CA VAL A 333 18.09 -15.13 -8.08
C VAL A 333 17.54 -15.94 -6.91
N GLU A 334 18.17 -15.85 -5.74
CA GLU A 334 17.73 -16.51 -4.51
C GLU A 334 16.36 -16.00 -4.03
N PHE A 335 16.13 -14.70 -4.03
CA PHE A 335 14.84 -14.12 -3.64
C PHE A 335 13.75 -14.46 -4.65
N PHE A 336 14.05 -14.37 -5.95
CA PHE A 336 13.11 -14.77 -7.01
C PHE A 336 12.69 -16.24 -6.89
N ASN A 337 13.59 -17.12 -6.47
CA ASN A 337 13.32 -18.55 -6.32
C ASN A 337 12.81 -18.96 -4.93
N ALA A 338 12.61 -18.01 -4.01
CA ALA A 338 12.08 -18.28 -2.68
C ALA A 338 10.55 -18.43 -2.72
N PRO A 339 9.99 -19.58 -2.35
CA PRO A 339 8.53 -19.80 -2.36
C PRO A 339 7.81 -19.12 -1.19
N ILE A 340 8.56 -18.71 -0.16
CA ILE A 340 8.10 -18.00 1.04
C ILE A 340 8.84 -16.66 1.01
N GLY A 341 8.21 -15.66 0.40
CA GLY A 341 8.87 -14.38 0.08
C GLY A 341 9.05 -13.48 1.31
N ASP A 342 8.09 -13.50 2.22
CA ASP A 342 8.05 -12.68 3.44
C ASP A 342 9.22 -12.97 4.39
N TYR A 343 9.45 -14.24 4.76
CA TYR A 343 10.57 -14.59 5.64
C TYR A 343 11.92 -14.24 5.01
N PHE A 344 12.07 -14.46 3.69
CA PHE A 344 13.28 -14.07 2.97
C PHE A 344 13.50 -12.56 2.99
N LEU A 345 12.44 -11.78 2.76
CA LEU A 345 12.44 -10.34 2.84
C LEU A 345 12.88 -9.85 4.23
N TYR A 346 12.34 -10.43 5.30
CA TYR A 346 12.72 -10.06 6.67
C TYR A 346 14.19 -10.40 6.96
N MET A 347 14.69 -11.52 6.43
CA MET A 347 16.11 -11.85 6.44
C MET A 347 16.96 -10.90 5.57
N PHE A 348 16.43 -10.20 4.58
CA PHE A 348 17.18 -9.11 3.93
C PHE A 348 17.18 -7.84 4.75
N LEU A 349 16.02 -7.42 5.23
CA LEU A 349 15.87 -6.18 5.97
C LEU A 349 16.76 -6.18 7.21
N THR A 350 16.86 -7.29 7.94
CA THR A 350 17.69 -7.41 9.14
C THR A 350 19.20 -7.29 8.91
N LEU A 351 19.68 -7.23 7.65
CA LEU A 351 21.05 -6.81 7.35
C LEU A 351 21.29 -5.31 7.65
N TYR A 352 20.21 -4.53 7.71
CA TYR A 352 20.24 -3.08 7.78
C TYR A 352 19.74 -2.49 9.12
N GLY A 353 19.27 -3.34 10.04
CA GLY A 353 18.80 -2.87 11.34
C GLY A 353 17.99 -3.91 12.12
N LYS A 354 17.51 -3.49 13.29
CA LYS A 354 16.73 -4.29 14.23
C LYS A 354 15.26 -4.41 13.81
N ILE A 355 14.61 -5.42 14.39
CA ILE A 355 13.17 -5.63 14.30
C ILE A 355 12.49 -4.97 15.51
N GLY A 356 11.47 -4.15 15.27
CA GLY A 356 10.64 -3.57 16.33
C GLY A 356 9.34 -4.33 16.52
N TYR A 357 8.87 -4.45 17.76
CA TYR A 357 7.59 -5.08 18.07
C TYR A 357 6.69 -4.12 18.83
N ILE A 358 5.45 -3.96 18.37
CA ILE A 358 4.42 -3.13 19.00
C ILE A 358 3.36 -4.06 19.57
N GLU A 359 3.18 -4.01 20.89
CA GLU A 359 2.32 -4.95 21.62
C GLU A 359 0.81 -4.59 21.54
N GLU A 360 0.32 -4.34 20.33
CA GLU A 360 -1.07 -3.95 20.05
C GLU A 360 -1.66 -4.79 18.91
N HIS A 361 -2.94 -5.16 19.01
CA HIS A 361 -3.65 -5.84 17.92
C HIS A 361 -4.17 -4.82 16.92
N MET A 362 -3.55 -4.76 15.73
CA MET A 362 -3.92 -3.77 14.70
C MET A 362 -4.29 -4.40 13.35
N ALA A 363 -4.32 -5.73 13.26
CA ALA A 363 -4.72 -6.47 12.06
C ALA A 363 -5.29 -7.86 12.37
N VAL A 364 -5.97 -8.43 11.38
CA VAL A 364 -6.49 -9.79 11.38
C VAL A 364 -5.85 -10.55 10.22
N TYR A 365 -5.32 -11.74 10.53
CA TYR A 365 -4.80 -12.71 9.58
C TYR A 365 -5.83 -13.81 9.34
N ARG A 366 -6.19 -14.10 8.09
CA ARG A 366 -7.13 -15.19 7.76
C ARG A 366 -6.41 -16.51 7.60
N TYR A 367 -6.73 -17.45 8.48
CA TYR A 367 -6.11 -18.76 8.48
C TYR A 367 -6.88 -19.76 7.59
N GLY A 368 -6.16 -20.46 6.71
CA GLY A 368 -6.68 -21.56 5.90
C GLY A 368 -7.31 -21.15 4.58
N VAL A 369 -7.26 -19.87 4.21
CA VAL A 369 -7.76 -19.34 2.92
C VAL A 369 -6.63 -18.99 1.95
N GLY A 370 -5.46 -18.61 2.48
CA GLY A 370 -4.28 -18.28 1.68
C GLY A 370 -3.60 -19.51 1.05
N VAL A 371 -2.77 -19.27 0.02
CA VAL A 371 -2.11 -20.33 -0.77
C VAL A 371 -1.25 -21.25 0.08
N PHE A 372 -0.48 -20.70 1.03
CA PHE A 372 0.43 -21.49 1.86
C PHE A 372 -0.32 -22.23 2.99
N SER A 373 -1.17 -21.52 3.74
CA SER A 373 -1.89 -22.07 4.90
C SER A 373 -2.92 -23.15 4.52
N SER A 374 -3.42 -23.13 3.27
CA SER A 374 -4.31 -24.18 2.72
C SER A 374 -3.55 -25.36 2.07
N SER A 375 -2.22 -25.28 1.95
CA SER A 375 -1.43 -26.31 1.27
C SER A 375 -1.17 -27.54 2.13
N ASP A 376 -1.01 -28.71 1.51
CA ASP A 376 -0.68 -29.94 2.23
C ASP A 376 0.74 -29.89 2.83
N TYR A 377 0.93 -30.61 3.94
CA TYR A 377 2.20 -30.65 4.68
C TYR A 377 3.41 -30.96 3.79
N PHE A 378 3.26 -31.82 2.79
CA PHE A 378 4.36 -32.20 1.92
C PHE A 378 4.77 -31.07 0.96
N LYS A 379 3.83 -30.24 0.50
CA LYS A 379 4.14 -29.00 -0.23
C LYS A 379 4.84 -27.98 0.67
N GLN A 380 4.39 -27.81 1.91
CA GLN A 380 5.02 -26.89 2.88
C GLN A 380 6.47 -27.29 3.17
N LEU A 381 6.75 -28.59 3.35
CA LEU A 381 8.11 -29.09 3.52
C LEU A 381 9.00 -28.79 2.31
N LYS A 382 8.49 -28.96 1.08
CA LYS A 382 9.24 -28.60 -0.13
C LYS A 382 9.53 -27.11 -0.22
N ALA A 383 8.55 -26.28 0.13
CA ALA A 383 8.73 -24.84 0.18
C ALA A 383 9.83 -24.47 1.19
N SER A 384 9.86 -25.13 2.35
CA SER A 384 10.90 -24.96 3.37
C SER A 384 12.28 -25.35 2.84
N VAL A 385 12.42 -26.49 2.15
CA VAL A 385 13.70 -26.90 1.54
C VAL A 385 14.19 -25.85 0.53
N LEU A 386 13.32 -25.34 -0.33
CA LEU A 386 13.69 -24.31 -1.30
C LEU A 386 14.05 -22.98 -0.61
N LEU A 387 13.26 -22.55 0.37
CA LEU A 387 13.52 -21.36 1.18
C LEU A 387 14.92 -21.41 1.80
N PHE A 388 15.22 -22.46 2.57
CA PHE A 388 16.50 -22.56 3.27
C PHE A 388 17.67 -22.85 2.32
N THR A 389 17.44 -23.47 1.16
CA THR A 389 18.48 -23.59 0.12
C THR A 389 18.88 -22.22 -0.42
N ASN A 390 17.90 -21.38 -0.76
CA ASN A 390 18.15 -20.04 -1.28
C ASN A 390 18.77 -19.13 -0.20
N LEU A 391 18.27 -19.18 1.04
CA LEU A 391 18.85 -18.44 2.17
C LEU A 391 20.31 -18.87 2.45
N TYR A 392 20.58 -20.18 2.46
CA TYR A 392 21.94 -20.70 2.62
C TYR A 392 22.88 -20.28 1.47
N SER A 393 22.36 -20.24 0.24
CA SER A 393 23.11 -19.78 -0.94
C SER A 393 23.52 -18.32 -0.79
N TYR A 394 22.57 -17.47 -0.42
CA TYR A 394 22.77 -16.03 -0.28
C TYR A 394 23.62 -15.65 0.94
N GLU A 395 23.41 -16.32 2.08
CA GLU A 395 23.98 -15.92 3.37
C GLU A 395 25.51 -16.02 3.39
N LYS A 396 26.14 -14.95 3.90
CA LYS A 396 27.59 -14.78 4.02
C LYS A 396 28.07 -14.95 5.46
N ASP A 397 27.23 -14.64 6.45
CA ASP A 397 27.56 -14.85 7.86
C ASP A 397 27.63 -16.37 8.16
N PRO A 398 28.78 -16.89 8.62
CA PRO A 398 28.95 -18.33 8.84
C PRO A 398 28.06 -18.88 9.96
N VAL A 399 27.68 -18.08 10.95
CA VAL A 399 26.80 -18.48 12.07
C VAL A 399 25.38 -18.63 11.55
N ILE A 400 24.84 -17.61 10.87
CA ILE A 400 23.49 -17.67 10.27
C ILE A 400 23.42 -18.75 9.19
N LYS A 401 24.47 -18.87 8.37
CA LYS A 401 24.55 -19.90 7.33
C LYS A 401 24.48 -21.31 7.92
N LYS A 402 25.10 -21.54 9.07
CA LYS A 402 24.99 -22.82 9.80
C LYS A 402 23.57 -23.06 10.31
N ILE A 403 22.88 -22.03 10.80
CA ILE A 403 21.48 -22.12 11.24
C ILE A 403 20.59 -22.53 10.06
N PHE A 404 20.70 -21.86 8.91
CA PHE A 404 19.94 -22.23 7.71
C PHE A 404 20.27 -23.63 7.19
N TYR A 405 21.53 -24.05 7.27
CA TYR A 405 21.91 -25.43 6.95
C TYR A 405 21.20 -26.43 7.86
N ASN A 406 21.11 -26.16 9.16
CA ASN A 406 20.41 -27.04 10.10
C ASN A 406 18.90 -27.14 9.78
N HIS A 407 18.25 -26.02 9.48
CA HIS A 407 16.85 -26.00 9.03
C HIS A 407 16.64 -26.78 7.75
N LEU A 408 17.55 -26.63 6.78
CA LEU A 408 17.54 -27.41 5.54
C LEU A 408 17.66 -28.91 5.80
N GLN A 409 18.61 -29.33 6.65
CA GLN A 409 18.77 -30.75 7.01
C GLN A 409 17.52 -31.30 7.69
N TYR A 410 16.93 -30.53 8.61
CA TYR A 410 15.68 -30.92 9.27
C TYR A 410 14.55 -31.10 8.26
N ALA A 411 14.29 -30.11 7.39
CA ALA A 411 13.23 -30.18 6.39
C ALA A 411 13.41 -31.36 5.42
N ILE A 412 14.66 -31.68 5.04
CA ILE A 412 14.93 -32.85 4.21
C ILE A 412 14.64 -34.15 4.99
N SER A 413 15.05 -34.25 6.26
CA SER A 413 14.79 -35.44 7.07
C SER A 413 13.29 -35.73 7.22
N GLU A 414 12.46 -34.69 7.33
CA GLU A 414 11.00 -34.81 7.38
C GLU A 414 10.41 -35.30 6.06
N ILE A 415 10.95 -34.81 4.93
CA ILE A 415 10.59 -35.32 3.60
C ILE A 415 10.95 -36.81 3.46
N GLU A 416 12.12 -37.23 3.92
CA GLU A 416 12.55 -38.64 3.87
C GLU A 416 11.60 -39.53 4.68
N LYS A 417 11.22 -39.11 5.90
CA LYS A 417 10.23 -39.84 6.72
C LYS A 417 8.90 -40.01 6.00
N GLN A 418 8.40 -38.95 5.34
CA GLN A 418 7.17 -39.02 4.54
C GLN A 418 7.28 -40.01 3.38
N TYR A 419 8.44 -40.06 2.71
CA TYR A 419 8.71 -41.02 1.63
C TYR A 419 8.81 -42.47 2.14
N CYS A 420 9.51 -42.70 3.24
CA CYS A 420 9.62 -44.03 3.86
C CYS A 420 8.25 -44.56 4.30
N ASN A 421 7.40 -43.69 4.85
CA ASN A 421 6.06 -44.06 5.30
C ASN A 421 5.07 -44.24 4.15
N ASN A 422 5.32 -43.66 2.98
CA ASN A 422 4.44 -43.74 1.82
C ASN A 422 5.14 -44.34 0.60
N LYS A 423 5.12 -45.69 0.51
CA LYS A 423 5.74 -46.47 -0.57
C LYS A 423 5.32 -46.05 -1.98
N ARG A 424 4.17 -45.38 -2.15
CA ARG A 424 3.69 -44.87 -3.46
C ARG A 424 4.43 -43.62 -3.93
N LEU A 425 5.09 -42.89 -3.03
CA LEU A 425 5.84 -41.67 -3.35
C LEU A 425 7.30 -41.96 -3.73
N LEU A 426 7.84 -43.09 -3.27
CA LEU A 426 9.14 -43.63 -3.66
C LEU A 426 9.16 -43.84 -5.19
N SER A 427 10.29 -43.54 -5.85
CA SER A 427 10.53 -43.62 -7.32
C SER A 427 9.99 -42.48 -8.20
N THR A 428 9.19 -41.54 -7.66
CA THR A 428 8.75 -40.37 -8.44
C THR A 428 9.94 -39.49 -8.88
N ARG A 429 9.83 -38.81 -10.04
CA ARG A 429 10.87 -37.87 -10.51
C ARG A 429 11.21 -36.81 -9.44
N ARG A 430 10.20 -36.37 -8.69
CA ARG A 430 10.34 -35.41 -7.57
C ARG A 430 11.16 -35.99 -6.40
N HIS A 431 10.94 -37.26 -6.04
CA HIS A 431 11.74 -37.96 -5.02
C HIS A 431 13.23 -38.00 -5.41
N LYS A 432 13.53 -38.40 -6.66
CA LYS A 432 14.91 -38.48 -7.16
C LYS A 432 15.65 -37.14 -7.18
N VAL A 433 14.95 -36.01 -7.37
CA VAL A 433 15.55 -34.68 -7.30
C VAL A 433 15.88 -34.29 -5.86
N LEU A 434 14.95 -34.50 -4.93
CA LEU A 434 15.17 -34.23 -3.51
C LEU A 434 16.30 -35.12 -2.94
N GLU A 435 16.35 -36.39 -3.33
CA GLU A 435 17.42 -37.31 -2.96
C GLU A 435 18.79 -36.84 -3.51
N LYS A 436 18.85 -36.29 -4.73
CA LYS A 436 20.08 -35.67 -5.25
C LYS A 436 20.51 -34.44 -4.47
N VAL A 437 19.56 -33.56 -4.12
CA VAL A 437 19.82 -32.37 -3.28
C VAL A 437 20.34 -32.82 -1.92
N TYR A 438 19.65 -33.73 -1.24
CA TYR A 438 20.07 -34.31 0.03
C TYR A 438 21.49 -34.91 -0.04
N ASN A 439 21.74 -35.80 -0.99
CA ASN A 439 23.04 -36.46 -1.13
C ASN A 439 24.18 -35.48 -1.44
N LYS A 440 23.88 -34.36 -2.13
CA LYS A 440 24.84 -33.28 -2.35
C LYS A 440 25.21 -32.57 -1.05
N PHE A 441 24.25 -32.39 -0.15
CA PHE A 441 24.43 -31.67 1.12
C PHE A 441 24.84 -32.56 2.30
N ARG A 442 24.69 -33.89 2.21
CA ARG A 442 25.12 -34.87 3.22
C ARG A 442 26.61 -35.23 3.16
N ARG A 443 27.29 -34.96 2.03
CA ARG A 443 28.70 -35.32 1.78
C ARG A 443 29.72 -34.22 2.12
N LYS A 444 29.29 -33.14 2.75
CA LYS A 444 30.12 -32.07 3.31
C LYS A 444 29.75 -31.91 4.77
#